data_AF-A0A3D1RS59-F1
#
_entry.id   AF-A0A3D1RS59-F1
#
_cell.length_a   1.000
_cell.length_b   1.000
_cell.length_c   1.000
_cell.angle_alpha   90.00
_cell.angle_beta   90.00
_cell.angle_gamma   90.00
#
_symmetry.space_group_name_H-M   'P 1'
#
loop_
_entity.id
_entity.type
_entity.pdbx_description
1 polymer ?
#
loop_
_entity_poly.entity_id
_entity_poly.type
_entity_poly.pdbx_seq_one_letter_code
_entity_poly.pdbx_strand_id
1 'polypeptide(L)'
;MVGVVPADAVVKTRPVGRGYMVFNPTPHHPWPVVAASPDKEYRVHEFHYSQLENLDNRTNMVLQVKRGHGINGQFDGFVYRNLLATYAHQRHVRDNPWVDGFVDFVRACR
;
A
#
# COMPACT_ATOMS: atom_id res chain seq x y z
N MET A 1 5.56 6.29 -16.55
CA MET A 1 6.22 6.13 -15.23
C MET A 1 7.59 6.78 -15.29
N VAL A 2 8.08 7.37 -14.20
CA VAL A 2 9.39 8.08 -14.14
C VAL A 2 10.56 7.16 -13.75
N GLY A 3 10.37 5.83 -13.75
CA GLY A 3 11.43 4.85 -13.48
C GLY A 3 11.80 4.63 -12.00
N VAL A 4 11.02 5.15 -11.05
CA VAL A 4 11.32 5.00 -9.60
C VAL A 4 10.89 3.65 -9.04
N VAL A 5 9.70 3.16 -9.46
CA VAL A 5 9.24 1.79 -9.14
C VAL A 5 9.73 0.88 -10.27
N PRO A 6 10.46 -0.21 -9.98
CA PRO A 6 11.01 -1.13 -10.99
C PRO A 6 9.91 -2.07 -11.50
N ALA A 7 8.90 -1.50 -12.16
CA ALA A 7 7.77 -2.21 -12.73
C ALA A 7 7.14 -1.40 -13.87
N ASP A 8 6.46 -2.12 -14.76
CA ASP A 8 5.70 -1.53 -15.84
C ASP A 8 4.26 -1.29 -15.39
N ALA A 9 3.80 -0.04 -15.49
CA ALA A 9 2.40 0.29 -15.23
C ALA A 9 1.58 0.09 -16.51
N VAL A 10 0.77 -0.95 -16.55
CA VAL A 10 -0.07 -1.31 -17.71
C VAL A 10 -1.53 -1.06 -17.39
N VAL A 11 -2.22 -0.27 -18.22
CA VAL A 11 -3.65 0.01 -18.07
C VAL A 11 -4.47 -1.10 -18.74
N LYS A 12 -5.38 -1.73 -17.98
CA LYS A 12 -6.30 -2.74 -18.50
C LYS A 12 -7.59 -2.12 -19.04
N THR A 13 -8.35 -2.88 -19.82
CA THR A 13 -9.65 -2.44 -20.38
C THR A 13 -10.80 -2.49 -19.36
N ARG A 14 -10.62 -3.20 -18.24
CA ARG A 14 -11.58 -3.32 -17.13
C ARG A 14 -10.88 -2.96 -15.80
N PRO A 15 -11.63 -2.53 -14.77
CA PRO A 15 -11.06 -2.29 -13.45
C PRO A 15 -10.38 -3.56 -12.91
N VAL A 16 -9.21 -3.38 -12.31
CA VAL A 16 -8.45 -4.42 -11.60
C VAL A 16 -8.89 -4.45 -10.13
N GLY A 17 -8.86 -3.30 -9.46
CA GLY A 17 -9.42 -3.10 -8.13
C GLY A 17 -10.51 -2.03 -8.15
N ARG A 18 -11.63 -2.27 -7.46
CA ARG A 18 -12.75 -1.31 -7.36
C ARG A 18 -13.57 -1.51 -6.10
N GLY A 19 -13.55 -0.51 -5.23
CA GLY A 19 -14.44 -0.39 -4.07
C GLY A 19 -13.67 -0.41 -2.76
N TYR A 20 -14.22 -1.09 -1.75
CA TYR A 20 -13.55 -1.23 -0.46
C TYR A 20 -12.35 -2.17 -0.56
N MET A 21 -11.34 -1.91 0.25
CA MET A 21 -10.21 -2.80 0.50
C MET A 21 -9.94 -2.84 2.00
N VAL A 22 -9.50 -4.00 2.48
CA VAL A 22 -9.08 -4.21 3.87
C VAL A 22 -7.69 -4.83 3.85
N PHE A 23 -6.78 -4.30 4.65
CA PHE A 23 -5.44 -4.85 4.80
C PHE A 23 -5.00 -4.92 6.25
N ASN A 24 -4.06 -5.83 6.52
CA ASN A 24 -3.21 -5.80 7.70
C ASN A 24 -1.81 -5.33 7.30
N PRO A 25 -1.14 -4.49 8.09
CA PRO A 25 0.23 -4.11 7.79
C PRO A 25 1.18 -5.28 8.11
N THR A 26 2.31 -5.34 7.43
CA THR A 26 3.41 -6.23 7.81
C THR A 26 4.33 -5.54 8.82
N PRO A 27 5.15 -6.28 9.58
CA PRO A 27 6.19 -5.71 10.45
C PRO A 27 7.25 -4.88 9.70
N HIS A 28 7.31 -4.96 8.37
CA HIS A 28 8.22 -4.20 7.52
C HIS A 28 7.64 -2.86 7.05
N HIS A 29 6.44 -2.50 7.50
CA HIS A 29 5.82 -1.22 7.14
C HIS A 29 6.71 -0.04 7.57
N PRO A 30 6.93 0.99 6.72
CA PRO A 30 7.88 2.06 7.02
C PRO A 30 7.45 2.96 8.18
N TRP A 31 6.15 3.02 8.48
CA TRP A 31 5.60 3.83 9.57
C TRP A 31 5.56 3.00 10.87
N PRO A 32 6.36 3.35 11.92
CA PRO A 32 6.53 2.51 13.10
C PRO A 32 5.22 2.19 13.84
N VAL A 33 4.34 3.18 13.97
CA VAL A 33 3.03 3.00 14.64
C VAL A 33 2.13 2.00 13.91
N VAL A 34 2.25 1.91 12.58
CA VAL A 34 1.50 0.96 11.76
C VAL A 34 2.15 -0.42 11.81
N ALA A 35 3.48 -0.49 11.71
CA ALA A 35 4.24 -1.73 11.81
C ALA A 35 4.05 -2.45 13.16
N ALA A 36 3.88 -1.68 14.24
CA ALA A 36 3.63 -2.20 15.59
C ALA A 36 2.22 -2.79 15.80
N SER A 37 1.35 -2.73 14.78
CA SER A 37 -0.05 -3.20 14.86
C SER A 37 -0.38 -4.23 13.76
N PRO A 38 0.34 -5.37 13.69
CA PRO A 38 0.18 -6.35 12.60
C PRO A 38 -1.24 -6.93 12.51
N ASP A 39 -1.93 -7.10 13.63
CA ASP A 39 -3.28 -7.66 13.67
C ASP A 39 -4.39 -6.63 13.40
N LYS A 40 -4.04 -5.34 13.32
CA LYS A 40 -5.03 -4.29 13.05
C LYS A 40 -5.41 -4.26 11.58
N GLU A 41 -6.71 -4.41 11.32
CA GLU A 41 -7.29 -4.22 10.00
C GLU A 41 -7.53 -2.73 9.70
N TYR A 42 -7.02 -2.28 8.57
CA TYR A 42 -7.25 -0.95 8.04
C TYR A 42 -8.25 -1.01 6.89
N ARG A 43 -9.33 -0.22 6.99
CA ARG A 43 -10.35 -0.09 5.97
C ARG A 43 -10.02 1.09 5.07
N VAL A 44 -9.92 0.82 3.77
CA VAL A 44 -9.55 1.79 2.74
C VAL A 44 -10.39 1.58 1.48
N HIS A 45 -10.15 2.40 0.47
CA HIS A 45 -10.73 2.19 -0.86
C HIS A 45 -9.62 1.89 -1.86
N GLU A 46 -9.96 1.17 -2.91
CA GLU A 46 -9.11 1.02 -4.09
C GLU A 46 -9.95 1.32 -5.34
N PHE A 47 -9.33 1.96 -6.32
CA PHE A 47 -9.92 2.12 -7.64
C PHE A 47 -8.82 2.28 -8.69
N HIS A 48 -8.54 1.22 -9.44
CA HIS A 48 -7.51 1.25 -10.46
C HIS A 48 -7.80 0.28 -11.60
N TYR A 49 -7.47 0.75 -12.80
CA TYR A 49 -7.41 -0.06 -14.03
C TYR A 49 -5.96 -0.49 -14.33
N SER A 50 -4.99 0.23 -13.77
CA SER A 50 -3.59 -0.11 -13.92
C SER A 50 -3.23 -1.33 -13.09
N GLN A 51 -2.30 -2.12 -13.62
CA GLN A 51 -1.63 -3.21 -12.94
C GLN A 51 -0.12 -2.96 -13.08
N LEU A 52 0.64 -3.39 -12.08
CA LEU A 52 2.10 -3.44 -12.18
C LEU A 52 2.51 -4.81 -12.75
N GLU A 53 3.25 -4.81 -13.84
CA GLU A 53 3.89 -5.98 -14.44
C GLU A 53 5.40 -5.89 -14.25
N ASN A 54 6.10 -7.03 -14.36
CA ASN A 54 7.56 -7.12 -14.18
C ASN A 54 8.06 -6.56 -12.83
N LEU A 55 7.19 -6.53 -11.82
CA LEU A 55 7.58 -6.22 -10.45
C LEU A 55 8.24 -7.45 -9.84
N ASP A 56 9.57 -7.41 -9.70
CA ASP A 56 10.31 -8.52 -9.08
C ASP A 56 9.83 -8.77 -7.65
N ASN A 57 9.55 -10.03 -7.38
CA ASN A 57 8.62 -10.43 -6.33
C ASN A 57 9.40 -10.73 -5.03
N ARG A 58 9.20 -9.92 -3.96
CA ARG A 58 8.55 -10.35 -2.69
C ARG A 58 8.93 -9.62 -1.39
N THR A 59 10.01 -8.84 -1.27
CA THR A 59 10.41 -8.36 0.08
C THR A 59 9.87 -7.00 0.50
N ASN A 60 9.29 -6.22 -0.43
CA ASN A 60 8.98 -4.82 -0.16
C ASN A 60 7.49 -4.50 -0.18
N MET A 61 6.61 -5.50 -0.15
CA MET A 61 5.16 -5.26 -0.02
C MET A 61 4.75 -5.32 1.44
N VAL A 62 4.10 -4.26 1.92
CA VAL A 62 3.86 -4.06 3.36
C VAL A 62 2.40 -4.03 3.79
N LEU A 63 1.47 -4.22 2.85
CA LEU A 63 0.03 -4.29 3.12
C LEU A 63 -0.48 -5.65 2.67
N GLN A 64 -0.75 -6.55 3.62
CA GLN A 64 -1.37 -7.84 3.33
C GLN A 64 -2.87 -7.65 3.10
N VAL A 65 -3.34 -7.92 1.89
CA VAL A 65 -4.74 -7.74 1.51
C VAL A 65 -5.59 -8.84 2.14
N LYS A 66 -6.61 -8.44 2.91
CA LYS A 66 -7.66 -9.32 3.45
C LYS A 66 -8.93 -9.27 2.61
N ARG A 67 -9.18 -8.14 1.95
CA ARG A 67 -10.28 -7.94 1.00
C ARG A 67 -9.89 -6.89 -0.02
N GLY A 68 -10.23 -7.07 -1.29
CA GLY A 68 -9.82 -6.18 -2.40
C GLY A 68 -8.77 -6.85 -3.30
N HIS A 69 -8.07 -6.06 -4.11
CA HIS A 69 -7.08 -6.55 -5.06
C HIS A 69 -5.66 -6.06 -4.76
N GLY A 70 -5.44 -4.76 -4.59
CA GLY A 70 -4.09 -4.22 -4.42
C GLY A 70 -3.19 -4.42 -5.65
N ILE A 71 -1.91 -4.74 -5.42
CA ILE A 71 -0.93 -4.91 -6.52
C ILE A 71 -1.11 -6.27 -7.22
N ASN A 72 -1.37 -7.34 -6.47
CA ASN A 72 -1.37 -8.71 -7.01
C ASN A 72 -2.48 -9.64 -6.47
N GLY A 73 -3.48 -9.10 -5.78
CA GLY A 73 -4.57 -9.86 -5.14
C GLY A 73 -4.26 -10.36 -3.73
N GLN A 74 -2.99 -10.33 -3.30
CA GLN A 74 -2.56 -10.79 -1.97
C GLN A 74 -1.88 -9.68 -1.16
N PHE A 75 -1.18 -8.78 -1.84
CA PHE A 75 -0.40 -7.71 -1.25
C PHE A 75 -0.57 -6.40 -2.02
N ASP A 76 -0.37 -5.29 -1.30
CA ASP A 76 -0.23 -3.92 -1.80
C ASP A 76 0.89 -3.20 -1.01
N GLY A 77 1.17 -1.95 -1.35
CA GLY A 77 2.12 -1.10 -0.63
C GLY A 77 3.56 -1.50 -0.91
N PHE A 78 4.06 -1.15 -2.08
CA PHE A 78 5.47 -1.32 -2.45
C PHE A 78 6.34 -0.24 -1.79
N VAL A 79 7.37 -0.68 -1.09
CA VAL A 79 8.35 0.18 -0.43
C VAL A 79 9.64 0.26 -1.24
N TYR A 80 10.14 1.48 -1.43
CA TYR A 80 11.48 1.71 -1.96
C TYR A 80 12.12 2.89 -1.22
N ARG A 81 13.12 2.60 -0.37
CA ARG A 81 13.67 3.60 0.57
C ARG A 81 12.54 4.19 1.42
N ASN A 82 12.34 5.50 1.38
CA ASN A 82 11.28 6.19 2.11
C ASN A 82 9.98 6.37 1.29
N LEU A 83 9.89 5.77 0.10
CA LEU A 83 8.69 5.78 -0.74
C LEU A 83 7.80 4.59 -0.38
N LEU A 84 6.51 4.85 -0.23
CA LEU A 84 5.44 3.86 -0.18
C LEU A 84 4.47 4.13 -1.35
N ALA A 85 4.43 3.23 -2.33
CA ALA A 85 3.49 3.27 -3.45
C ALA A 85 2.39 2.22 -3.23
N THR A 86 1.13 2.62 -3.32
CA THR A 86 -0.02 1.78 -2.98
C THR A 86 -1.24 2.16 -3.78
N TYR A 87 -2.09 1.18 -4.08
CA TYR A 87 -3.43 1.41 -4.64
C TYR A 87 -4.48 1.74 -3.57
N ALA A 88 -4.13 1.58 -2.28
CA ALA A 88 -4.99 1.94 -1.15
C ALA A 88 -5.14 3.46 -1.00
N HIS A 89 -6.32 3.97 -1.37
CA HIS A 89 -6.77 5.30 -1.03
C HIS A 89 -7.16 5.35 0.45
N GLN A 90 -6.29 5.95 1.26
CA GLN A 90 -6.48 6.05 2.71
C GLN A 90 -7.26 7.31 3.07
N ARG A 91 -8.31 7.16 3.88
CA ARG A 91 -9.02 8.29 4.50
C ARG A 91 -8.55 8.43 5.94
N HIS A 92 -8.17 9.64 6.34
CA HIS A 92 -7.84 9.92 7.73
C HIS A 92 -9.11 9.93 8.58
N VAL A 93 -9.21 8.95 9.48
CA VAL A 93 -10.28 8.78 10.47
C VAL A 93 -9.70 8.18 11.73
N ARG A 94 -10.43 8.19 12.84
CA ARG A 94 -9.97 7.63 14.13
C ARG A 94 -9.40 6.21 14.01
N ASP A 95 -10.05 5.36 13.22
CA ASP A 95 -9.66 3.95 13.09
C ASP A 95 -8.53 3.76 12.04
N ASN A 96 -8.27 4.76 11.19
CA ASN A 96 -7.15 4.81 10.24
C ASN A 96 -6.48 6.21 10.23
N PRO A 97 -5.70 6.55 11.26
CA PRO A 97 -5.05 7.86 11.39
C PRO A 97 -3.75 7.92 10.56
N TRP A 98 -3.84 7.57 9.27
CA TRP A 98 -2.66 7.36 8.42
C TRP A 98 -1.75 8.59 8.30
N VAL A 99 -2.34 9.79 8.26
CA VAL A 99 -1.60 11.06 8.19
C VAL A 99 -0.65 11.22 9.38
N ASP A 100 -1.08 10.84 10.59
CA ASP A 100 -0.25 10.97 11.79
C ASP A 100 0.97 10.03 11.68
N GLY A 101 0.72 8.76 11.32
CA GLY A 101 1.79 7.79 11.11
C GLY A 101 2.76 8.18 10.00
N PHE A 102 2.27 8.79 8.92
CA PHE A 102 3.11 9.31 7.85
C PHE A 102 3.95 10.51 8.30
N VAL A 103 3.36 11.49 8.98
CA VAL A 103 4.07 12.69 9.44
C VAL A 103 5.13 12.33 10.48
N ASP A 104 4.84 11.41 11.38
CA ASP A 104 5.82 10.92 12.36
C ASP A 104 6.98 10.18 11.68
N PHE A 105 6.69 9.38 10.65
CA PHE A 105 7.73 8.78 9.80
C PHE A 105 8.62 9.85 9.15
N VAL A 106 8.02 10.88 8.53
CA VAL A 106 8.76 11.98 7.89
C VAL A 106 9.66 12.71 8.90
N ARG A 107 9.17 12.97 10.12
CA ARG A 107 9.96 13.60 11.20
C ARG A 107 11.15 12.73 11.65
N ALA A 108 11.01 11.42 11.55
CA ALA A 108 12.07 10.46 11.89
C ALA A 108 13.12 10.30 10.77
N CYS A 109 12.74 10.54 9.52
CA CYS A 109 13.68 10.62 8.40
C CYS A 109 14.53 11.91 8.52
N ARG A 110 15.81 11.74 8.80
CA ARG A 110 16.82 12.83 8.78
C ARG A 110 17.79 12.62 7.63
#